data_AF-A0A8C1CK01-F1
#
_entry.id   AF-A0A8C1CK01-F1
#
_cell.length_a   1.000
_cell.length_b   1.000
_cell.length_c   1.000
_cell.angle_alpha   90.00
_cell.angle_beta   90.00
_cell.angle_gamma   90.00
#
_symmetry.space_group_name_H-M   'P 1'
#
loop_
_entity.id
_entity.type
_entity.pdbx_description
1 polymer ?
#
loop_
_entity_poly.entity_id
_entity_poly.type
_entity_poly.pdbx_seq_one_letter_code
_entity_poly.pdbx_strand_id
1 'polypeptide(L)'
;MACGMQLLTRRGHQWRLIQHFLQMSILLSLLCPPTVPVPWDNDSSSSPGEGCEGFQVDVCGVCAGDGSSCELFSGTLFLSVLSVGYHKILDIPTGAQRIKVQETQKTRNYLALKTATGESVINGDWVIDRPGQFYAAGTQLTYKRPNEIRSRAGESITAPGPTNQELHLFVIYQQPNPAVYYEYILPKDPITDNNSDAY
;
A
#
# COMPACT_ATOMS: atom_id res chain seq x y z
N MET A 1 -44.88 11.40 58.53
CA MET A 1 -44.35 12.60 57.83
C MET A 1 -44.28 12.26 56.35
N ALA A 2 -45.31 12.65 55.59
CA ALA A 2 -45.26 13.45 54.35
C ALA A 2 -44.12 13.07 53.38
N CYS A 3 -44.33 12.76 52.09
CA CYS A 3 -45.15 13.48 51.10
C CYS A 3 -45.52 12.56 49.92
N GLY A 4 -46.67 12.80 49.28
CA GLY A 4 -47.14 12.10 48.08
C GLY A 4 -46.96 12.89 46.78
N MET A 5 -47.64 12.38 45.73
CA MET A 5 -47.95 12.99 44.42
C MET A 5 -46.79 12.99 43.38
N GLN A 6 -47.00 12.77 42.08
CA GLN A 6 -48.17 12.43 41.28
C GLN A 6 -47.68 12.03 39.88
N LEU A 7 -48.42 11.13 39.23
CA LEU A 7 -48.37 10.93 37.79
C LEU A 7 -48.90 12.18 37.07
N LEU A 8 -48.12 12.73 36.14
CA LEU A 8 -48.57 13.74 35.20
C LEU A 8 -48.83 13.10 33.84
N THR A 9 -50.11 12.83 33.57
CA THR A 9 -50.64 12.71 32.22
C THR A 9 -50.83 14.11 31.63
N ARG A 10 -50.41 14.35 30.39
CA ARG A 10 -50.98 15.42 29.56
C ARG A 10 -51.41 14.87 28.20
N ARG A 11 -52.72 14.98 27.97
CA ARG A 11 -53.44 14.95 26.67
C ARG A 11 -52.69 15.85 25.67
N GLY A 12 -52.50 15.51 24.40
CA GLY A 12 -53.48 15.05 23.41
C GLY A 12 -53.90 16.26 22.55
N HIS A 13 -53.66 16.22 21.22
CA HIS A 13 -54.37 16.84 20.09
C HIS A 13 -53.49 16.69 18.82
N GLN A 14 -53.82 15.75 17.92
CA GLN A 14 -54.42 15.99 16.58
C GLN A 14 -53.51 16.89 15.72
N TRP A 15 -52.93 16.44 14.60
CA TRP A 15 -53.60 16.35 13.30
C TRP A 15 -53.16 15.15 12.45
N ARG A 16 -54.15 14.48 11.85
CA ARG A 16 -54.05 13.55 10.72
C ARG A 16 -53.71 14.32 9.42
N LEU A 17 -53.49 13.54 8.34
CA LEU A 17 -53.27 13.89 6.92
C LEU A 17 -51.76 13.82 6.60
N ILE A 18 -51.24 12.98 5.70
CA ILE A 18 -51.72 12.60 4.38
C ILE A 18 -51.29 11.14 4.08
N GLN A 19 -52.27 10.26 3.86
CA GLN A 19 -52.13 9.04 3.06
C GLN A 19 -52.26 9.43 1.57
N HIS A 20 -51.77 8.55 0.69
CA HIS A 20 -51.71 8.61 -0.78
C HIS A 20 -50.38 9.12 -1.32
N PHE A 21 -49.46 8.20 -1.61
CA PHE A 21 -48.86 7.98 -2.94
C PHE A 21 -48.12 6.63 -2.92
N LEU A 22 -48.90 5.54 -2.81
CA LEU A 22 -48.48 4.21 -3.25
C LEU A 22 -49.13 4.04 -4.62
N GLN A 23 -48.41 4.37 -5.70
CA GLN A 23 -48.51 3.73 -7.02
C GLN A 23 -47.62 4.43 -8.06
N MET A 24 -46.88 3.60 -8.80
CA MET A 24 -46.22 3.84 -10.10
C MET A 24 -44.81 4.42 -10.14
N SER A 25 -43.80 3.63 -9.73
CA SER A 25 -42.46 3.68 -10.34
C SER A 25 -41.56 2.50 -9.92
N ILE A 26 -41.94 1.28 -10.27
CA ILE A 26 -40.97 0.17 -10.39
C ILE A 26 -41.32 -0.64 -11.64
N LEU A 27 -40.82 -0.19 -12.79
CA LEU A 27 -40.83 -0.95 -14.03
C LEU A 27 -39.60 -0.52 -14.84
N LEU A 28 -38.41 -0.89 -14.35
CA LEU A 28 -37.21 -1.04 -15.17
C LEU A 28 -36.12 -1.83 -14.39
N SER A 29 -36.35 -3.13 -14.17
CA SER A 29 -35.35 -4.03 -13.61
C SER A 29 -35.40 -5.40 -14.29
N LEU A 30 -35.35 -5.41 -15.62
CA LEU A 30 -35.31 -6.63 -16.45
C LEU A 30 -34.34 -6.52 -17.64
N LEU A 31 -33.21 -5.85 -17.46
CA LEU A 31 -32.08 -5.90 -18.41
C LEU A 31 -30.74 -6.07 -17.67
N CYS A 32 -30.64 -7.07 -16.81
CA CYS A 32 -29.35 -7.70 -16.54
C CYS A 32 -29.46 -9.14 -17.02
N PRO A 33 -28.83 -9.54 -18.14
CA PRO A 33 -28.67 -10.95 -18.43
C PRO A 33 -27.90 -11.61 -17.27
N PRO A 34 -28.24 -12.86 -16.88
CA PRO A 34 -27.50 -13.56 -15.85
C PRO A 34 -26.04 -13.70 -16.31
N THR A 35 -25.13 -12.95 -15.69
CA THR A 35 -23.70 -13.15 -15.89
C THR A 35 -23.33 -14.49 -15.29
N VAL A 36 -23.02 -15.45 -16.16
CA VAL A 36 -22.32 -16.68 -15.78
C VAL A 36 -21.09 -16.29 -14.96
N PRO A 37 -20.78 -16.96 -13.83
CA PRO A 37 -19.54 -16.71 -13.12
C PRO A 37 -18.39 -16.99 -14.08
N VAL A 38 -17.64 -15.94 -14.45
CA VAL A 38 -16.35 -16.10 -15.09
C VAL A 38 -15.50 -16.96 -14.16
N PRO A 39 -14.93 -18.09 -14.62
CA PRO A 39 -13.96 -18.84 -13.85
C PRO A 39 -12.88 -17.87 -13.39
N TRP A 40 -12.56 -17.93 -12.10
CA TRP A 40 -11.41 -17.22 -11.59
C TRP A 40 -10.19 -17.91 -12.21
N ASP A 41 -9.70 -17.36 -13.31
CA ASP A 41 -8.33 -17.65 -13.73
C ASP A 41 -7.47 -17.18 -12.55
N ASN A 42 -6.94 -18.17 -11.82
CA ASN A 42 -5.91 -17.98 -10.82
C ASN A 42 -4.64 -17.54 -11.56
N ASP A 43 -4.65 -16.33 -12.12
CA ASP A 43 -3.42 -15.65 -12.49
C ASP A 43 -2.81 -15.15 -11.18
N SER A 44 -2.30 -16.13 -10.46
CA SER A 44 -1.42 -15.99 -9.32
C SER A 44 -0.30 -15.10 -9.82
N SER A 45 -0.20 -13.91 -9.25
CA SER A 45 0.91 -12.98 -9.42
C SER A 45 2.20 -13.75 -9.67
N SER A 46 2.65 -13.79 -10.92
CA SER A 46 3.79 -14.61 -11.29
C SER A 46 5.00 -14.13 -10.47
N SER A 47 5.51 -14.99 -9.63
CA SER A 47 6.72 -14.75 -8.87
C SER A 47 7.85 -14.46 -9.85
N PRO A 48 8.85 -13.62 -9.50
CA PRO A 48 10.02 -13.41 -10.36
C PRO A 48 10.66 -14.76 -10.73
N GLY A 49 10.45 -15.20 -11.99
CA GLY A 49 10.91 -16.50 -12.50
C GLY A 49 9.84 -17.52 -12.88
N GLU A 50 8.54 -17.27 -12.61
CA GLU A 50 7.47 -18.07 -13.22
C GLU A 50 7.45 -17.83 -14.74
N GLY A 51 7.90 -18.83 -15.51
CA GLY A 51 8.04 -18.78 -16.96
C GLY A 51 9.47 -18.91 -17.51
N CYS A 52 10.50 -18.95 -16.65
CA CYS A 52 11.87 -19.18 -17.09
C CYS A 52 12.21 -20.69 -17.09
N GLU A 53 11.58 -21.48 -17.94
CA GLU A 53 11.89 -22.91 -18.06
C GLU A 53 13.35 -23.12 -18.49
N GLY A 54 14.20 -23.55 -17.54
CA GLY A 54 15.61 -23.86 -17.78
C GLY A 54 16.59 -22.67 -17.76
N PHE A 55 16.11 -21.46 -17.51
CA PHE A 55 16.95 -20.25 -17.48
C PHE A 55 16.91 -19.57 -16.11
N GLN A 56 18.05 -19.08 -15.64
CA GLN A 56 18.10 -18.26 -14.43
C GLN A 56 17.62 -16.85 -14.75
N VAL A 57 16.81 -16.30 -13.85
CA VAL A 57 16.39 -14.90 -13.88
C VAL A 57 17.55 -14.03 -13.42
N ASP A 58 17.85 -12.97 -14.15
CA ASP A 58 18.86 -11.99 -13.74
C ASP A 58 18.37 -11.02 -12.64
N VAL A 59 19.23 -10.09 -12.22
CA VAL A 59 18.88 -9.08 -11.20
C VAL A 59 17.71 -8.17 -11.65
N CYS A 60 17.51 -8.02 -12.95
CA CYS A 60 16.47 -7.20 -13.56
C CYS A 60 15.13 -7.92 -13.72
N GLY A 61 15.09 -9.25 -13.51
CA GLY A 61 13.88 -10.04 -13.70
C GLY A 61 13.77 -10.68 -15.09
N VAL A 62 14.83 -10.67 -15.89
CA VAL A 62 14.84 -11.22 -17.27
C VAL A 62 15.41 -12.63 -17.28
N CYS A 63 14.69 -13.58 -17.89
CA CYS A 63 15.19 -14.96 -18.09
C CYS A 63 16.44 -14.93 -19.00
N ALA A 64 17.53 -15.58 -18.58
CA ALA A 64 18.81 -15.59 -19.31
C ALA A 64 19.39 -14.19 -19.59
N GLY A 65 18.96 -13.17 -18.85
CA GLY A 65 19.51 -11.83 -18.94
C GLY A 65 20.91 -11.76 -18.35
N ASP A 66 21.64 -10.71 -18.72
CA ASP A 66 22.99 -10.41 -18.24
C ASP A 66 23.01 -9.37 -17.10
N GLY A 67 21.83 -8.94 -16.64
CA GLY A 67 21.68 -7.90 -15.60
C GLY A 67 21.96 -6.48 -16.09
N SER A 68 22.09 -6.25 -17.41
CA SER A 68 22.44 -4.93 -17.94
C SER A 68 21.23 -4.00 -18.13
N SER A 69 20.01 -4.56 -18.23
CA SER A 69 18.77 -3.85 -18.58
C SER A 69 18.19 -2.95 -17.47
N CYS A 70 18.75 -3.00 -16.27
CA CYS A 70 18.33 -2.21 -15.13
C CYS A 70 19.53 -1.82 -14.26
N GLU A 71 19.28 -1.00 -13.25
CA GLU A 71 20.20 -0.68 -12.18
C GLU A 71 19.56 -1.02 -10.83
N LEU A 72 20.33 -1.67 -9.95
CA LEU A 72 19.91 -2.01 -8.59
C LEU A 72 20.36 -0.90 -7.63
N PHE A 73 19.39 -0.31 -6.93
CA PHE A 73 19.63 0.63 -5.85
C PHE A 73 19.35 -0.08 -4.53
N SER A 74 20.35 -0.20 -3.67
CA SER A 74 20.19 -0.82 -2.35
C SER A 74 21.10 -0.19 -1.31
N GLY A 75 20.72 -0.31 -0.04
CA GLY A 75 21.49 0.25 1.06
C GLY A 75 20.85 0.00 2.42
N THR A 76 21.55 0.40 3.48
CA THR A 76 21.00 0.43 4.85
C THR A 76 21.09 1.83 5.40
N LEU A 77 19.95 2.36 5.82
CA LEU A 77 19.80 3.67 6.43
C LEU A 77 19.89 3.50 7.94
N PHE A 78 20.93 4.06 8.55
CA PHE A 78 21.09 4.12 10.00
C PHE A 78 20.64 5.48 10.49
N LEU A 79 19.60 5.53 11.33
CA LEU A 79 19.09 6.79 11.84
C LEU A 79 19.76 7.11 13.19
N SER A 80 20.23 8.35 13.31
CA SER A 80 20.71 8.92 14.57
C SER A 80 19.59 9.07 15.60
N VAL A 81 19.94 9.58 16.79
CA VAL A 81 18.93 9.95 17.78
C VAL A 81 18.08 11.11 17.26
N LEU A 82 16.78 10.88 17.12
CA LEU A 82 15.81 11.85 16.61
C LEU A 82 14.74 12.13 17.68
N SER A 83 13.97 13.19 17.49
CA SER A 83 12.75 13.42 18.27
C SER A 83 11.69 12.38 17.91
N VAL A 84 10.77 12.09 18.84
CA VAL A 84 9.61 11.25 18.54
C VAL A 84 8.76 11.89 17.43
N GLY A 85 8.41 11.12 16.40
CA GLY A 85 7.60 11.62 15.29
C GLY A 85 8.00 11.05 13.93
N TYR A 86 7.42 11.63 12.87
CA TYR A 86 7.67 11.23 11.48
C TYR A 86 8.96 11.85 10.95
N HIS A 87 9.85 11.01 10.44
CA HIS A 87 11.08 11.45 9.77
C HIS A 87 11.18 10.80 8.40
N LYS A 88 11.29 11.60 7.34
CA LYS A 88 11.52 11.10 5.98
C LYS A 88 12.94 10.55 5.89
N ILE A 89 13.11 9.37 5.31
CA ILE A 89 14.41 8.69 5.24
C ILE A 89 14.84 8.29 3.83
N LEU A 90 13.90 8.15 2.88
CA LEU A 90 14.20 7.77 1.51
C LEU A 90 13.10 8.26 0.57
N ASP A 91 13.50 8.71 -0.60
CA ASP A 91 12.61 8.95 -1.74
C ASP A 91 12.76 7.76 -2.70
N ILE A 92 11.66 7.05 -2.98
CA ILE A 92 11.60 5.95 -3.93
C ILE A 92 11.03 6.52 -5.24
N PRO A 93 11.84 6.60 -6.31
CA PRO A 93 11.48 7.36 -7.51
C PRO A 93 10.37 6.69 -8.33
N THR A 94 9.78 7.44 -9.26
CA THR A 94 8.94 6.91 -10.34
C THR A 94 9.70 5.85 -11.15
N GLY A 95 9.01 4.80 -11.60
CA GLY A 95 9.58 3.69 -12.36
C GLY A 95 10.23 2.59 -11.50
N ALA A 96 10.31 2.80 -10.17
CA ALA A 96 10.90 1.83 -9.25
C ALA A 96 10.11 0.52 -9.24
N GLN A 97 10.84 -0.58 -9.39
CA GLN A 97 10.30 -1.94 -9.39
C GLN A 97 10.98 -2.79 -8.33
N ARG A 98 10.34 -3.90 -7.96
CA ARG A 98 10.84 -4.87 -6.97
C ARG A 98 11.26 -4.21 -5.67
N ILE A 99 10.45 -3.24 -5.22
CA ILE A 99 10.70 -2.46 -4.02
C ILE A 99 10.63 -3.38 -2.81
N LYS A 100 11.63 -3.29 -1.95
CA LYS A 100 11.64 -3.93 -0.63
C LYS A 100 12.28 -3.01 0.37
N VAL A 101 11.56 -2.73 1.44
CA VAL A 101 12.00 -1.98 2.59
C VAL A 101 11.81 -2.88 3.81
N GLN A 102 12.83 -2.98 4.65
CA GLN A 102 12.84 -3.91 5.77
C GLN A 102 13.63 -3.30 6.93
N GLU A 103 13.02 -3.19 8.10
CA GLU A 103 13.79 -2.98 9.33
C GLU A 103 14.74 -4.18 9.52
N THR A 104 16.04 -3.89 9.61
CA THR A 104 17.08 -4.93 9.75
C THR A 104 17.02 -5.61 11.11
N GLN A 105 16.56 -4.86 12.12
CA GLN A 105 16.29 -5.33 13.46
C GLN A 105 14.98 -4.73 13.90
N LYS A 106 14.16 -5.54 14.57
CA LYS A 106 12.89 -5.09 15.09
C LYS A 106 13.08 -4.03 16.18
N THR A 107 12.36 -2.93 16.03
CA THR A 107 12.32 -1.85 17.01
C THR A 107 10.87 -1.53 17.40
N ARG A 108 10.66 -0.51 18.23
CA ARG A 108 9.33 0.09 18.48
C ARG A 108 8.97 1.19 17.47
N ASN A 109 9.80 1.38 16.45
CA ASN A 109 9.51 2.31 15.37
C ASN A 109 8.56 1.65 14.36
N TYR A 110 7.93 2.46 13.52
CA TYR A 110 7.05 2.00 12.45
C TYR A 110 7.53 2.54 11.11
N LEU A 111 7.45 1.73 10.06
CA LEU A 111 7.65 2.22 8.70
C LEU A 111 6.37 2.91 8.23
N ALA A 112 6.49 4.08 7.58
CA ALA A 112 5.36 4.80 7.02
C ALA A 112 5.65 5.19 5.57
N LEU A 113 4.61 5.35 4.77
CA LEU A 113 4.74 5.65 3.35
C LEU A 113 3.73 6.71 2.94
N LYS A 114 4.22 7.72 2.21
CA LYS A 114 3.39 8.75 1.59
C LYS A 114 3.63 8.83 0.09
N THR A 115 2.66 9.32 -0.65
CA THR A 115 2.86 9.71 -2.04
C THR A 115 3.55 11.07 -2.13
N ALA A 116 4.08 11.41 -3.31
CA ALA A 116 4.61 12.76 -3.59
C ALA A 116 3.58 13.89 -3.39
N THR A 117 2.28 13.59 -3.46
CA THR A 117 1.20 14.57 -3.20
C THR A 117 0.92 14.76 -1.70
N GLY A 118 1.59 14.00 -0.84
CA GLY A 118 1.45 14.07 0.62
C GLY A 118 0.37 13.14 1.19
N GLU A 119 -0.29 12.34 0.35
CA GLU A 119 -1.29 11.36 0.77
C GLU A 119 -0.62 10.23 1.58
N SER A 120 -1.19 9.94 2.75
CA SER A 120 -0.78 8.82 3.60
C SER A 120 -1.22 7.49 3.00
N VAL A 121 -0.28 6.58 2.72
CA VAL A 121 -0.57 5.24 2.18
C VAL A 121 -0.48 4.17 3.26
N ILE A 122 0.60 4.19 4.04
CA ILE A 122 0.84 3.27 5.15
C ILE A 122 1.25 4.09 6.37
N ASN A 123 0.61 3.82 7.51
CA ASN A 123 0.90 4.39 8.82
C ASN A 123 0.95 5.94 8.80
N GLY A 124 -0.14 6.58 8.40
CA GLY A 124 -0.27 8.04 8.36
C GLY A 124 -1.24 8.60 9.38
N ASP A 125 -1.26 9.94 9.48
CA ASP A 125 -2.25 10.68 10.27
C ASP A 125 -2.38 10.22 11.73
N TRP A 126 -1.25 9.84 12.34
CA TRP A 126 -1.13 9.33 13.71
C TRP A 126 -1.82 7.99 13.95
N VAL A 127 -2.15 7.25 12.87
CA VAL A 127 -2.76 5.93 12.92
C VAL A 127 -1.75 4.88 12.46
N ILE A 128 -1.72 3.76 13.18
CA ILE A 128 -0.93 2.58 12.82
C ILE A 128 -1.85 1.55 12.16
N ASP A 129 -1.62 1.29 10.89
CA ASP A 129 -2.39 0.36 10.09
C ASP A 129 -2.14 -1.09 10.50
N ARG A 130 -3.09 -1.94 10.09
CA ARG A 130 -2.92 -3.39 10.18
C ARG A 130 -2.07 -3.87 9.00
N PRO A 131 -1.27 -4.94 9.17
CA PRO A 131 -0.60 -5.60 8.06
C PRO A 131 -1.60 -6.00 6.97
N GLY A 132 -1.22 -5.82 5.71
CA GLY A 132 -2.15 -6.02 4.59
C GLY A 132 -1.62 -5.50 3.26
N GLN A 133 -2.53 -5.46 2.29
CA GLN A 133 -2.28 -4.92 0.95
C GLN A 133 -2.84 -3.50 0.86
N PHE A 134 -2.07 -2.62 0.24
CA PHE A 134 -2.39 -1.21 -0.02
C PHE A 134 -2.17 -0.93 -1.50
N TYR A 135 -2.85 0.06 -2.05
CA TYR A 135 -2.72 0.42 -3.47
C TYR A 135 -2.39 1.90 -3.56
N ALA A 136 -1.22 2.21 -4.11
CA ALA A 136 -0.77 3.57 -4.35
C ALA A 136 0.34 3.58 -5.40
N ALA A 137 0.59 4.74 -5.99
CA ALA A 137 1.63 4.94 -7.00
C ALA A 137 1.60 3.88 -8.13
N GLY A 138 0.41 3.43 -8.53
CA GLY A 138 0.23 2.49 -9.63
C GLY A 138 0.61 1.03 -9.32
N THR A 139 0.91 0.68 -8.07
CA THR A 139 1.29 -0.69 -7.69
C THR A 139 0.65 -1.13 -6.37
N GLN A 140 0.69 -2.44 -6.10
CA GLN A 140 0.23 -3.02 -4.83
C GLN A 140 1.40 -3.07 -3.84
N LEU A 141 1.21 -2.48 -2.67
CA LEU A 141 2.16 -2.50 -1.56
C LEU A 141 1.71 -3.51 -0.51
N THR A 142 2.59 -4.44 -0.15
CA THR A 142 2.37 -5.35 0.98
C THR A 142 3.10 -4.82 2.21
N TYR A 143 2.35 -4.46 3.25
CA TYR A 143 2.89 -4.10 4.56
C TYR A 143 2.82 -5.29 5.51
N LYS A 144 3.96 -5.65 6.11
CA LYS A 144 4.08 -6.74 7.08
C LYS A 144 4.62 -6.21 8.40
N ARG A 145 3.92 -6.56 9.49
CA ARG A 145 4.38 -6.38 10.87
C ARG A 145 4.33 -7.74 11.58
N PRO A 146 5.45 -8.49 11.59
CA PRO A 146 5.51 -9.79 12.25
C PRO A 146 5.13 -9.71 13.73
N ASN A 147 4.42 -10.72 14.23
CA ASN A 147 3.92 -10.73 15.60
C ASN A 147 5.04 -10.58 16.63
N GLU A 148 4.78 -9.74 17.64
CA GLU A 148 5.81 -9.33 18.58
C GLU A 148 6.42 -10.47 19.42
N ILE A 149 5.63 -11.50 19.72
CA ILE A 149 6.02 -12.60 20.61
C ILE A 149 6.77 -13.69 19.83
N ARG A 150 6.41 -13.90 18.57
CA ARG A 150 6.84 -15.06 17.77
C ARG A 150 7.93 -14.77 16.76
N SER A 151 8.22 -13.49 16.49
CA SER A 151 9.19 -13.09 15.48
C SER A 151 10.13 -11.99 15.96
N ARG A 152 11.39 -12.14 15.57
CA ARG A 152 12.43 -11.09 15.67
C ARG A 152 12.57 -10.28 14.37
N ALA A 153 11.87 -10.67 13.31
CA ALA A 153 11.87 -9.92 12.06
C ALA A 153 11.20 -8.55 12.28
N GLY A 154 11.83 -7.50 11.76
CA GLY A 154 11.28 -6.15 11.77
C GLY A 154 10.15 -5.96 10.76
N GLU A 155 9.59 -4.77 10.73
CA GLU A 155 8.56 -4.40 9.74
C GLU A 155 9.11 -4.39 8.32
N SER A 156 8.23 -4.61 7.35
CA SER A 156 8.58 -4.47 5.93
C SER A 156 7.45 -3.99 5.04
N ILE A 157 7.85 -3.34 3.96
CA ILE A 157 7.01 -2.89 2.86
C ILE A 157 7.62 -3.44 1.57
N THR A 158 6.83 -4.13 0.75
CA THR A 158 7.26 -4.62 -0.56
C THR A 158 6.28 -4.21 -1.64
N ALA A 159 6.75 -3.97 -2.86
CA ALA A 159 5.89 -3.77 -4.02
C ALA A 159 6.55 -4.28 -5.30
N PRO A 160 5.79 -4.87 -6.24
CA PRO A 160 6.34 -5.27 -7.54
C PRO A 160 6.71 -4.05 -8.41
N GLY A 161 6.01 -2.92 -8.27
CA GLY A 161 6.15 -1.77 -9.17
C GLY A 161 5.52 -2.04 -10.54
N PRO A 162 5.88 -1.27 -11.58
CA PRO A 162 6.60 0.01 -11.50
C PRO A 162 5.77 1.07 -10.78
N THR A 163 6.42 1.97 -10.06
CA THR A 163 5.75 3.15 -9.50
C THR A 163 5.43 4.16 -10.61
N ASN A 164 4.25 4.76 -10.59
CA ASN A 164 3.88 5.84 -11.54
C ASN A 164 4.07 7.25 -10.97
N GLN A 165 4.48 7.35 -9.71
CA GLN A 165 4.86 8.58 -9.01
C GLN A 165 5.85 8.23 -7.90
N GLU A 166 6.55 9.24 -7.39
CA GLU A 166 7.46 9.08 -6.26
C GLU A 166 6.72 8.71 -4.96
N LEU A 167 7.35 7.86 -4.16
CA LEU A 167 6.91 7.49 -2.82
C LEU A 167 7.94 7.98 -1.79
N HIS A 168 7.48 8.58 -0.71
CA HIS A 168 8.30 9.04 0.40
C HIS A 168 8.22 8.04 1.54
N LEU A 169 9.36 7.43 1.88
CA LEU A 169 9.49 6.51 3.00
C LEU A 169 9.81 7.30 4.27
N PHE A 170 9.08 7.00 5.33
CA PHE A 170 9.24 7.58 6.65
C PHE A 170 9.47 6.50 7.70
N VAL A 171 10.08 6.91 8.81
CA VAL A 171 10.05 6.19 10.08
C VAL A 171 9.27 7.02 11.09
N ILE A 172 8.28 6.40 11.73
CA ILE A 172 7.66 6.95 12.95
C ILE A 172 8.56 6.56 14.12
N TYR A 173 9.40 7.50 14.51
CA TYR A 173 10.44 7.29 15.49
C TYR A 173 9.87 7.28 16.93
N GLN A 174 10.13 6.21 17.67
CA GLN A 174 9.83 6.01 19.09
C GLN A 174 11.03 5.47 19.88
N GLN A 175 11.99 4.81 19.22
CA GLN A 175 13.14 4.16 19.85
C GLN A 175 14.44 4.42 19.06
N PRO A 176 15.57 4.66 19.76
CA PRO A 176 16.88 4.82 19.12
C PRO A 176 17.39 3.62 18.34
N ASN A 177 18.36 3.95 17.47
CA ASN A 177 19.09 3.03 16.60
C ASN A 177 18.23 2.22 15.60
N PRO A 178 17.22 2.80 14.91
CA PRO A 178 16.62 2.10 13.80
C PRO A 178 17.60 1.98 12.64
N ALA A 179 17.56 0.82 11.98
CA ALA A 179 18.31 0.56 10.77
C ALA A 179 17.38 -0.08 9.73
N VAL A 180 17.19 0.60 8.60
CA VAL A 180 16.24 0.22 7.55
C VAL A 180 17.00 -0.14 6.29
N TYR A 181 16.92 -1.40 5.87
CA TYR A 181 17.39 -1.85 4.58
C TYR A 181 16.37 -1.49 3.51
N TYR A 182 16.85 -1.06 2.35
CA TYR A 182 16.03 -0.87 1.15
C TYR A 182 16.71 -1.45 -0.07
N GLU A 183 15.89 -1.90 -1.02
CA GLU A 183 16.29 -2.20 -2.39
C GLU A 183 15.15 -1.92 -3.37
N TYR A 184 15.49 -1.48 -4.58
CA TYR A 184 14.61 -1.40 -5.75
C TYR A 184 15.45 -1.38 -7.03
N ILE A 185 14.83 -1.68 -8.17
CA ILE A 185 15.48 -1.56 -9.48
C ILE A 185 14.83 -0.44 -10.30
N LEU A 186 15.63 0.18 -11.17
CA LEU A 186 15.16 1.08 -12.23
C LEU A 186 15.58 0.52 -13.60
N PRO A 187 14.66 0.45 -14.58
CA PRO A 187 15.04 0.15 -15.96
C PRO A 187 16.03 1.18 -16.48
N LYS A 188 17.01 0.74 -17.27
CA LYS A 188 17.82 1.68 -18.06
C LYS A 188 17.06 2.04 -19.32
N ASP A 189 17.16 3.29 -19.73
CA ASP A 189 16.69 3.68 -21.06
C ASP A 189 17.42 2.84 -22.11
N PRO A 190 16.72 2.36 -23.16
CA PRO A 190 17.40 1.69 -24.27
C PRO A 190 18.43 2.67 -24.83
N ILE A 191 19.69 2.22 -24.95
CA ILE A 191 20.74 3.00 -25.59
C ILE A 191 20.29 3.25 -27.04
N THR A 192 19.74 4.43 -27.32
CA THR A 192 19.64 4.90 -28.69
C THR A 192 21.05 5.31 -29.08
N ASP A 193 21.78 4.43 -29.77
CA ASP A 193 23.00 4.80 -30.50
C ASP A 193 22.61 5.76 -31.63
N ASN A 194 22.33 7.00 -31.28
CA ASN A 194 22.22 8.11 -32.23
C ASN A 194 23.59 8.73 -32.45
N ASN A 195 24.63 7.91 -32.67
CA ASN A 195 25.90 8.41 -33.19
C ASN A 195 26.77 7.32 -33.82
N SER A 196 26.32 6.76 -34.94
CA SER A 196 27.18 6.06 -35.89
C SER A 196 27.40 6.80 -37.21
N ASP A 197 26.91 8.04 -37.36
CA ASP A 197 27.11 8.85 -38.58
C ASP A 197 27.41 10.32 -38.26
N ALA A 198 28.55 10.62 -37.62
CA ALA A 198 29.15 11.96 -37.69
C ALA A 198 30.67 11.94 -37.40
N TYR A 199 31.43 12.20 -38.48
CA TYR A 199 32.88 12.45 -38.62
C TYR A 199 33.87 11.29 -38.65
#